data_AF-A0A6P0UB31-F1
#
_entry.id   AF-A0A6P0UB31-F1
#
_cell.length_a   1.000
_cell.length_b   1.000
_cell.length_c   1.000
_cell.angle_alpha   90.00
_cell.angle_beta   90.00
_cell.angle_gamma   90.00
#
_symmetry.space_group_name_H-M   'P 1'
#
loop_
_entity.id
_entity.type
_entity.pdbx_description
1 polymer ?
#
loop_
_entity_poly.entity_id
_entity_poly.type
_entity_poly.pdbx_seq_one_letter_code
_entity_poly.pdbx_strand_id
1 'polypeptide(L)' 'MIKGKLKHLRDNVKSFFKEFKDYQLDEITDSKIQEWIQFHKLDIESLKSEYSEDYYQKK' A
#
# COMPACT_ATOMS: atom_id res chain seq x y z
N MET A 1 12.84 -8.95 10.92
CA MET A 1 12.74 -8.64 9.47
C MET A 1 11.34 -9.01 9.02
N ILE A 2 10.53 -8.06 8.55
CA ILE A 2 9.19 -8.34 8.02
C ILE A 2 9.37 -9.18 6.75
N LYS A 3 8.63 -10.29 6.66
CA LYS A 3 8.67 -11.26 5.54
C LYS A 3 7.24 -11.47 5.04
N GLY A 4 7.10 -12.16 3.91
CA GLY A 4 5.79 -12.52 3.38
C GLY A 4 4.96 -11.34 2.89
N LYS A 5 3.64 -11.47 2.93
CA LYS A 5 2.67 -10.50 2.43
C LYS A 5 2.72 -9.17 3.18
N LEU A 6 3.04 -9.16 4.48
CA LEU A 6 3.25 -7.92 5.22
C LEU A 6 4.46 -7.09 4.72
N LYS A 7 5.48 -7.75 4.15
CA LYS A 7 6.58 -7.05 3.49
C LYS A 7 6.08 -6.35 2.23
N HIS A 8 5.24 -7.02 1.44
CA HIS A 8 4.62 -6.46 0.24
C HIS A 8 3.74 -5.25 0.57
N LEU A 9 2.91 -5.34 1.62
CA LEU A 9 2.14 -4.20 2.12
C LEU A 9 3.05 -3.00 2.41
N ARG A 10 4.11 -3.23 3.19
CA ARG A 10 5.05 -2.16 3.56
C ARG A 10 5.69 -1.52 2.33
N ASP A 11 6.11 -2.34 1.37
CA ASP A 11 6.80 -1.86 0.17
C ASP A 11 5.82 -1.11 -0.76
N ASN A 12 4.56 -1.54 -0.86
CA ASN A 12 3.51 -0.82 -1.61
C ASN A 12 3.13 0.51 -0.97
N VAL A 13 3.00 0.57 0.37
CA VAL A 13 2.77 1.85 1.09
C VAL A 13 3.92 2.82 0.85
N LYS A 14 5.17 2.34 0.86
CA LYS A 14 6.33 3.19 0.55
C LYS A 14 6.31 3.71 -0.88
N SER A 15 5.94 2.86 -1.85
CA SER A 15 5.84 3.28 -3.25
C SER A 15 4.72 4.30 -3.44
N PHE A 16 3.56 4.10 -2.81
CA PHE A 16 2.47 5.08 -2.80
C PHE A 16 2.95 6.46 -2.35
N PHE A 17 3.65 6.56 -1.22
CA PHE A 17 4.19 7.84 -0.76
C PHE A 17 5.30 8.42 -1.65
N LYS A 18 5.96 7.61 -2.49
CA LYS A 18 6.94 8.13 -3.46
C LYS A 18 6.27 8.85 -4.63
N GLU A 19 5.05 8.47 -4.99
CA GLU A 19 4.31 9.16 -6.05
C GLU A 19 4.10 10.65 -5.72
N PHE A 20 3.99 10.99 -4.43
CA PHE A 20 3.85 12.38 -3.97
C PHE A 20 5.14 13.20 -4.04
N LYS A 21 6.30 12.57 -4.28
CA LYS A 21 7.60 13.27 -4.25
C LYS A 21 7.72 14.32 -5.36
N ASP A 22 7.09 14.06 -6.50
CA ASP A 22 7.22 14.88 -7.71
C ASP A 22 6.12 15.93 -7.84
N TYR A 23 5.21 16.04 -6.86
CA TYR A 23 4.06 16.93 -6.87
C TYR A 23 4.03 17.85 -5.64
N GLN A 24 3.53 19.08 -5.79
CA GLN A 24 3.09 19.84 -4.63
C GLN A 24 1.72 19.31 -4.19
N LEU A 25 1.50 19.14 -2.87
CA LEU A 25 0.29 18.51 -2.34
C LEU A 25 -1.01 19.18 -2.80
N ASP A 26 -0.96 20.50 -3.02
CA ASP A 26 -2.11 21.31 -3.46
C ASP A 26 -2.48 21.10 -4.95
N GLU A 27 -1.62 20.44 -5.73
CA GLU A 27 -1.82 20.16 -7.15
C GLU A 27 -2.43 18.77 -7.42
N ILE A 28 -2.56 17.94 -6.38
CA ILE A 28 -3.01 16.55 -6.52
C ILE A 28 -4.52 16.48 -6.32
N THR A 29 -5.23 15.98 -7.34
CA THR A 29 -6.68 15.75 -7.24
C THR A 29 -6.98 14.48 -6.46
N ASP A 30 -8.13 14.44 -5.79
CA ASP A 30 -8.64 13.24 -5.10
C ASP A 30 -8.72 12.03 -6.04
N SER A 31 -9.09 12.24 -7.31
CA SER A 31 -9.12 11.18 -8.32
C SER A 31 -7.74 10.57 -8.56
N LYS A 32 -6.68 11.38 -8.53
CA LYS A 32 -5.32 10.91 -8.72
C LYS A 32 -4.82 10.11 -7.52
N ILE A 33 -5.16 10.56 -6.32
CA ILE A 33 -4.90 9.81 -5.09
C ILE A 33 -5.60 8.45 -5.14
N GLN A 34 -6.86 8.42 -5.59
CA GLN A 34 -7.62 7.19 -5.72
C GLN A 34 -7.01 6.22 -6.75
N GLU A 35 -6.51 6.72 -7.89
CA GLU A 35 -5.76 5.91 -8.87
C GLU A 35 -4.52 5.27 -8.24
N TRP A 36 -3.73 6.03 -7.47
CA TRP A 36 -2.55 5.50 -6.81
C TRP A 36 -2.88 4.48 -5.72
N ILE A 37 -3.97 4.68 -4.96
CA ILE A 37 -4.47 3.69 -4.00
C ILE A 37 -4.76 2.36 -4.71
N GLN A 38 -5.45 2.39 -5.86
CA GLN A 38 -5.73 1.19 -6.63
C GLN A 38 -4.45 0.58 -7.23
N PHE A 39 -3.58 1.39 -7.82
CA PHE A 39 -2.33 0.94 -8.44
C PHE A 39 -1.41 0.24 -7.44
N HIS A 40 -1.29 0.77 -6.22
CA HIS A 40 -0.50 0.16 -5.14
C HIS A 40 -1.28 -0.90 -4.33
N LYS A 41 -2.50 -1.26 -4.76
CA LYS A 41 -3.35 -2.26 -4.11
C LYS A 41 -3.55 -1.96 -2.62
N LEU A 42 -3.83 -0.70 -2.31
CA LEU A 42 -4.11 -0.20 -0.96
C LEU A 42 -5.61 -0.01 -0.71
N ASP A 43 -6.45 -0.44 -1.65
CA ASP A 43 -7.90 -0.49 -1.48
C ASP A 43 -8.31 -1.58 -0.47
N ILE A 44 -9.55 -1.48 0.03
CA ILE A 44 -10.07 -2.34 1.10
C ILE A 44 -10.06 -3.82 0.71
N GLU A 45 -10.33 -4.15 -0.55
CA GLU A 45 -10.39 -5.54 -1.02
C GLU A 45 -8.98 -6.14 -1.05
N SER A 46 -8.02 -5.42 -1.62
CA SER A 46 -6.61 -5.81 -1.63
C SER A 46 -6.05 -5.94 -0.22
N LEU A 47 -6.40 -5.03 0.69
CA LEU A 47 -5.94 -5.09 2.08
C LEU A 47 -6.36 -6.38 2.79
N LYS A 48 -7.57 -6.84 2.52
CA LYS A 48 -8.13 -8.06 3.13
C LYS A 48 -7.59 -9.33 2.46
N SER A 49 -7.40 -9.33 1.15
CA SER A 49 -7.05 -10.54 0.39
C SER A 49 -5.54 -10.74 0.22
N GLU A 50 -4.80 -9.67 -0.10
CA GLU A 50 -3.39 -9.77 -0.51
C GLU A 50 -2.39 -9.63 0.64
N TYR A 51 -2.78 -9.05 1.78
CA TYR A 51 -1.86 -8.83 2.91
C TYR A 51 -2.23 -9.57 4.19
N SER A 52 -3.30 -10.35 4.17
CA SER A 52 -3.65 -11.24 5.28
C SER A 52 -2.84 -12.53 5.24
N GLU A 53 -2.18 -12.84 6.33
CA GLU A 53 -1.43 -14.08 6.55
C GLU A 53 -1.95 -14.78 7.80
N ASP A 54 -1.94 -16.11 7.78
CA ASP A 54 -2.25 -16.90 8.97
C ASP A 54 -1.26 -16.57 10.08
N TYR A 55 -1.78 -16.38 11.29
CA TYR A 55 -0.96 -16.05 12.44
C TYR A 55 -0.02 -17.21 12.79
N TYR A 56 1.27 -17.03 12.51
CA TYR A 56 2.29 -18.00 12.88
C TYR A 56 2.83 -17.71 14.29
N GLN A 57 2.33 -18.44 15.28
CA GLN A 57 2.92 -18.46 16.62
C GLN A 57 4.01 -19.53 16.69
N LYS A 58 5.26 -19.09 16.80
CA LYS A 58 6.39 -20.00 17.02
C LYS A 58 6.30 -20.50 18.46
N LYS A 59 5.96 -21.78 18.65
CA LYS A 59 6.07 -22.47 19.95
C LYS A 59 7.53 -22.62 20.34
#